data_AF-A0A0K1T1K3-F1
#
_entry.id   AF-A0A0K1T1K3-F1
#
_cell.length_a   1.000
_cell.length_b   1.000
_cell.length_c   1.000
_cell.angle_alpha   90.00
_cell.angle_beta   90.00
_cell.angle_gamma   90.00
#
_symmetry.space_group_name_H-M   'P 1'
#
loop_
_entity.id
_entity.type
_entity.pdbx_description
1 polymer ?
#
loop_
_entity_poly.entity_id
_entity_poly.type
_entity_poly.pdbx_seq_one_letter_code
_entity_poly.pdbx_strand_id
1 'polypeptide(L)'
;MGGGRMRLNLFQVRIGYATVSSRRIEHYYFSEKDFIPSTTVRGAFLNQLVRDRGLEELERYFFSPGYPIYGRPSGPIHPLAPALGRKRNEYVELPGILQRWGKEDYGKLLAEIVGGSGQERIRPKPKTGDIVVPKSSGKVNFFSRISLDTFIQDNVAIGKGSGSSKTGMLFSYEVKDYGDVWVISNLDVEVTEIHVGRGWTRGLGTGKVVKRGEVDLDLPGPGDVGYCLTPCVPSLLGREFFSAEEVRGTTDIYMSWYTWGKRAGLRPSFKVVREGSIVRVKDVDQDRLMELWPAGLNMMVKVPDMASLLEKVERGLGVRT
;
A
#
# COMPACT_ATOMS: atom_id res chain seq x y z
N MET A 1 13.44 -24.83 -7.27
CA MET A 1 12.00 -24.55 -7.48
C MET A 1 11.87 -23.04 -7.58
N GLY A 2 11.68 -22.52 -8.80
CA GLY A 2 11.79 -21.09 -9.11
C GLY A 2 10.53 -20.31 -8.73
N GLY A 3 10.69 -19.03 -8.38
CA GLY A 3 9.58 -18.13 -8.11
C GLY A 3 8.56 -18.09 -9.26
N GLY A 4 7.27 -17.93 -8.92
CA GLY A 4 6.18 -17.84 -9.89
C GLY A 4 6.12 -16.47 -10.56
N ARG A 5 5.73 -16.40 -11.83
CA ARG A 5 5.42 -15.14 -12.51
C ARG A 5 3.91 -15.02 -12.68
N MET A 6 3.36 -13.86 -12.33
CA MET A 6 1.94 -13.57 -12.40
C MET A 6 1.69 -12.30 -13.19
N ARG A 7 0.72 -12.35 -14.10
CA ARG A 7 0.26 -11.19 -14.87
C ARG A 7 -1.01 -10.65 -14.26
N LEU A 8 -1.01 -9.37 -13.88
CA LEU A 8 -2.13 -8.71 -13.22
C LEU A 8 -2.61 -7.50 -14.00
N ASN A 9 -3.90 -7.21 -13.90
CA ASN A 9 -4.50 -6.02 -14.48
C ASN A 9 -4.07 -4.79 -13.69
N LEU A 10 -3.62 -3.76 -14.40
CA LEU A 10 -3.25 -2.47 -13.85
C LEU A 10 -4.37 -1.46 -14.10
N PHE A 11 -4.87 -0.90 -13.02
CA PHE A 11 -5.92 0.10 -12.99
C PHE A 11 -5.37 1.45 -12.55
N GLN A 12 -5.77 2.51 -13.24
CA GLN A 12 -5.72 3.87 -12.72
C GLN A 12 -7.11 4.20 -12.16
N VAL A 13 -7.15 4.67 -10.92
CA VAL A 13 -8.38 5.06 -10.25
C VAL A 13 -8.29 6.52 -9.82
N ARG A 14 -9.18 7.37 -10.34
CA ARG A 14 -9.24 8.78 -9.97
C ARG A 14 -10.21 8.97 -8.82
N ILE A 15 -9.70 9.28 -7.64
CA ILE A 15 -10.45 9.44 -6.38
C ILE A 15 -10.15 10.84 -5.86
N GLY A 16 -11.17 11.69 -5.77
CA GLY A 16 -11.00 12.99 -5.13
C GLY A 16 -10.85 12.87 -3.61
N TYR A 17 -11.46 13.80 -2.89
CA TYR A 17 -11.46 13.79 -1.44
C TYR A 17 -12.14 12.56 -0.84
N ALA A 18 -11.45 11.82 0.03
CA ALA A 18 -12.00 10.66 0.73
C ALA A 18 -11.49 10.53 2.17
N THR A 19 -12.34 9.99 3.05
CA THR A 19 -11.95 9.60 4.40
C THR A 19 -11.68 8.10 4.44
N VAL A 20 -10.41 7.73 4.54
CA VAL A 20 -9.95 6.33 4.47
C VAL A 20 -9.13 5.98 5.72
N SER A 21 -9.35 4.77 6.25
CA SER A 21 -8.53 4.15 7.31
C SER A 21 -8.29 5.04 8.53
N SER A 22 -9.33 5.77 8.95
CA SER A 22 -9.21 6.71 10.05
C SER A 22 -9.25 6.02 11.41
N ARG A 23 -8.28 6.32 12.26
CA ARG A 23 -8.29 5.99 13.69
C ARG A 23 -9.02 7.09 14.45
N ARG A 24 -9.87 6.70 15.39
CA ARG A 24 -10.53 7.63 16.31
C ARG A 24 -9.58 8.03 17.44
N ILE A 25 -9.34 9.32 17.59
CA ILE A 25 -8.68 9.97 18.72
C ILE A 25 -9.70 10.94 19.30
N GLU A 26 -10.35 10.57 20.41
CA GLU A 26 -11.48 11.29 20.99
C GLU A 26 -12.62 11.55 19.98
N HIS A 27 -12.80 12.79 19.52
CA HIS A 27 -13.80 13.22 18.53
C HIS A 27 -13.21 13.37 17.11
N TYR A 28 -11.90 13.18 16.96
CA TYR A 28 -11.17 13.34 15.71
C TYR A 28 -10.88 11.98 15.06
N TYR A 29 -11.17 11.86 13.76
CA TYR A 29 -10.86 10.69 12.94
C TYR A 29 -9.66 11.00 12.05
N PHE A 30 -8.49 10.54 12.47
CA PHE A 30 -7.19 10.81 11.85
C PHE A 30 -6.75 9.69 10.91
N SER A 31 -6.21 10.02 9.74
CA SER A 31 -5.69 9.06 8.75
C SER A 31 -4.18 9.22 8.57
N GLU A 32 -3.42 8.24 9.06
CA GLU A 32 -1.95 8.27 8.98
C GLU A 32 -1.40 7.93 7.59
N LYS A 33 -2.16 7.21 6.77
CA LYS A 33 -1.68 6.65 5.50
C LYS A 33 -1.93 7.63 4.35
N ASP A 34 -0.90 7.88 3.53
CA ASP A 34 -0.98 8.66 2.30
C ASP A 34 -1.25 7.78 1.07
N PHE A 35 -2.03 6.72 1.27
CA PHE A 35 -2.45 5.76 0.25
C PHE A 35 -3.72 5.03 0.74
N ILE A 36 -4.41 4.34 -0.16
CA ILE A 36 -5.64 3.60 0.17
C ILE A 36 -5.27 2.14 0.43
N PRO A 37 -5.50 1.58 1.62
CA PRO A 37 -5.16 0.18 1.89
C PRO A 37 -5.89 -0.81 0.99
N SER A 38 -5.22 -1.93 0.70
CA SER A 38 -5.74 -3.00 -0.16
C SER A 38 -7.15 -3.46 0.22
N THR A 39 -7.44 -3.61 1.51
CA THR A 39 -8.78 -4.02 1.98
C THR A 39 -9.87 -3.01 1.64
N THR A 40 -9.55 -1.71 1.70
CA THR A 40 -10.47 -0.64 1.32
C THR A 40 -10.68 -0.62 -0.19
N VAL A 41 -9.60 -0.76 -0.98
CA VAL A 41 -9.69 -0.87 -2.45
C VAL A 41 -10.55 -2.07 -2.83
N ARG A 42 -10.26 -3.26 -2.30
CA ARG A 42 -11.03 -4.47 -2.54
C ARG A 42 -12.51 -4.27 -2.21
N GLY A 43 -12.83 -3.73 -1.04
CA GLY A 43 -14.21 -3.45 -0.66
C GLY A 43 -14.92 -2.52 -1.64
N ALA A 44 -14.23 -1.49 -2.12
CA ALA A 44 -14.78 -0.51 -3.06
C ALA A 44 -15.11 -1.11 -4.43
N PHE A 45 -14.25 -1.98 -4.96
CA PHE A 45 -14.50 -2.71 -6.21
C PHE A 45 -15.59 -3.77 -6.04
N LEU A 46 -15.50 -4.62 -5.01
CA LEU A 46 -16.43 -5.73 -4.83
C LEU A 46 -17.86 -5.27 -4.52
N ASN A 47 -18.04 -4.14 -3.86
CA ASN A 47 -19.37 -3.59 -3.58
C ASN A 47 -20.16 -3.25 -4.85
N GLN A 48 -19.48 -3.02 -5.98
CA GLN A 48 -20.13 -2.79 -7.28
C GLN A 48 -20.59 -4.09 -7.92
N LEU A 49 -19.85 -5.18 -7.67
CA LEU A 49 -20.09 -6.48 -8.30
C LEU A 49 -21.06 -7.36 -7.50
N VAL A 50 -21.24 -7.06 -6.21
CA VAL A 50 -21.96 -7.94 -5.29
C VAL A 50 -23.47 -8.04 -5.54
N ARG A 51 -24.03 -7.12 -6.34
CA ARG A 51 -25.44 -7.19 -6.74
C ARG A 51 -25.68 -8.27 -7.79
N ASP A 52 -24.68 -8.52 -8.64
CA ASP A 52 -24.80 -9.32 -9.84
C ASP A 52 -24.09 -10.68 -9.73
N ARG A 53 -23.33 -10.91 -8.64
CA ARG A 53 -22.49 -12.10 -8.45
C ARG A 53 -22.61 -12.71 -7.06
N GLY A 54 -22.40 -14.02 -6.99
CA GLY A 54 -22.30 -14.75 -5.74
C GLY A 54 -21.05 -14.37 -4.95
N LEU A 55 -21.15 -14.35 -3.61
CA LEU A 55 -20.03 -14.00 -2.73
C LEU A 55 -18.80 -14.88 -2.93
N GLU A 56 -19.00 -16.19 -3.10
CA GLU A 56 -17.95 -17.19 -3.30
C GLU A 56 -17.10 -16.87 -4.53
N GLU A 57 -17.72 -16.33 -5.59
CA GLU A 57 -17.00 -15.91 -6.79
C GLU A 57 -16.10 -14.70 -6.51
N LEU A 58 -16.55 -13.78 -5.65
CA LEU A 58 -15.84 -12.54 -5.34
C LEU A 58 -14.66 -12.77 -4.37
N GLU A 59 -14.60 -13.91 -3.67
CA GLU A 59 -13.54 -14.23 -2.73
C GLU A 59 -12.17 -14.35 -3.42
N ARG A 60 -12.15 -14.82 -4.67
CA ARG A 60 -10.92 -15.00 -5.46
C ARG A 60 -10.21 -13.69 -5.80
N TYR A 61 -10.91 -12.56 -5.75
CA TYR A 61 -10.35 -11.27 -6.16
C TYR A 61 -9.51 -10.65 -5.05
N PHE A 62 -8.31 -10.21 -5.42
CA PHE A 62 -7.39 -9.48 -4.57
C PHE A 62 -6.92 -8.21 -5.25
N PHE A 63 -6.45 -7.26 -4.44
CA PHE A 63 -6.05 -5.94 -4.91
C PHE A 63 -4.79 -5.51 -4.16
N SER A 64 -3.87 -4.82 -4.82
CA SER A 64 -2.86 -4.05 -4.09
C SER A 64 -3.51 -2.87 -3.35
N PRO A 65 -2.75 -2.19 -2.48
CA PRO A 65 -3.13 -0.83 -2.09
C PRO A 65 -3.22 0.09 -3.30
N GLY A 66 -4.03 1.14 -3.17
CA GLY A 66 -4.12 2.24 -4.12
C GLY A 66 -3.06 3.28 -3.79
N TYR A 67 -1.91 3.19 -4.45
CA TYR A 67 -0.80 4.12 -4.27
C TYR A 67 -0.96 5.34 -5.17
N PRO A 68 -0.76 6.57 -4.64
CA PRO A 68 -0.91 7.77 -5.45
C PRO A 68 0.00 7.84 -6.68
N ILE A 69 -0.48 8.52 -7.70
CA ILE A 69 0.27 8.97 -8.86
C ILE A 69 0.47 10.48 -8.68
N TYR A 70 1.68 10.88 -8.27
CA TYR A 70 2.01 12.28 -8.02
C TYR A 70 2.99 12.77 -9.10
N GLY A 71 2.45 12.99 -10.31
CA GLY A 71 3.23 13.13 -11.54
C GLY A 71 3.81 11.80 -12.05
N ARG A 72 4.33 10.96 -11.14
CA ARG A 72 4.80 9.59 -11.40
C ARG A 72 4.22 8.61 -10.37
N PRO A 73 4.21 7.29 -10.64
CA PRO A 73 3.75 6.29 -9.68
C PRO A 73 4.56 6.31 -8.39
N SER A 74 3.87 6.24 -7.25
CA SER A 74 4.50 6.16 -5.93
C SER A 74 4.47 4.74 -5.35
N GLY A 75 5.28 4.49 -4.31
CA GLY A 75 5.29 3.22 -3.59
C GLY A 75 5.87 3.35 -2.18
N PRO A 76 5.74 2.31 -1.33
CA PRO A 76 6.22 2.35 0.05
C PRO A 76 7.73 2.10 0.12
N ILE A 77 8.48 3.02 0.70
CA ILE A 77 9.95 2.90 0.77
C ILE A 77 10.39 1.72 1.66
N HIS A 78 11.51 1.09 1.30
CA HIS A 78 12.13 0.00 2.05
C HIS A 78 13.38 0.42 2.84
N PRO A 79 13.87 -0.39 3.80
CA PRO A 79 15.01 -0.03 4.65
C PRO A 79 16.34 0.21 3.90
N LEU A 80 16.56 -0.50 2.79
CA LEU A 80 17.70 -0.32 1.87
C LEU A 80 17.53 0.86 0.89
N ALA A 81 16.50 1.68 1.08
CA ALA A 81 16.36 2.98 0.45
C ALA A 81 16.18 4.08 1.52
N PRO A 82 17.20 4.31 2.37
CA PRO A 82 17.05 5.16 3.55
C PRO A 82 16.89 6.64 3.18
N ALA A 83 16.30 7.41 4.09
CA ALA A 83 16.30 8.86 4.00
C ALA A 83 17.73 9.41 4.19
N LEU A 84 18.06 10.49 3.49
CA LEU A 84 19.33 11.24 3.61
C LEU A 84 19.52 11.92 4.99
N GLY A 85 18.60 11.69 5.94
CA GLY A 85 18.70 12.13 7.33
C GLY A 85 17.38 12.00 8.08
N ARG A 86 17.42 12.16 9.40
CA ARG A 86 16.25 11.99 10.29
C ARG A 86 15.06 12.89 9.89
N LYS A 87 15.31 14.16 9.57
CA LYS A 87 14.30 15.17 9.19
C LYS A 87 14.20 15.41 7.68
N ARG A 88 14.90 14.60 6.86
CA ARG A 88 14.87 14.72 5.39
C ARG A 88 13.73 13.88 4.82
N ASN A 89 13.18 14.34 3.71
CA ASN A 89 12.11 13.71 2.93
C ASN A 89 12.62 13.22 1.57
N GLU A 90 13.94 13.04 1.46
CA GLU A 90 14.63 12.57 0.27
C GLU A 90 15.32 11.26 0.61
N TYR A 91 15.21 10.29 -0.29
CA TYR A 91 15.64 8.92 -0.11
C TYR A 91 16.54 8.53 -1.27
N VAL A 92 17.41 7.57 -1.01
CA VAL A 92 18.39 7.08 -1.99
C VAL A 92 18.41 5.56 -1.99
N GLU A 93 18.45 4.96 -3.17
CA GLU A 93 18.54 3.53 -3.39
C GLU A 93 19.62 3.23 -4.43
N LEU A 94 20.31 2.11 -4.28
CA LEU A 94 21.18 1.60 -5.35
C LEU A 94 20.38 0.74 -6.33
N PRO A 95 20.62 0.81 -7.64
CA PRO A 95 20.04 -0.14 -8.58
C PRO A 95 20.36 -1.60 -8.20
N GLY A 96 19.36 -2.48 -8.30
CA GLY A 96 19.45 -3.91 -7.98
C GLY A 96 19.66 -4.25 -6.50
N ILE A 97 19.48 -3.30 -5.57
CA ILE A 97 19.88 -3.48 -4.17
C ILE A 97 19.15 -4.62 -3.45
N LEU A 98 17.89 -4.88 -3.80
CA LEU A 98 17.10 -5.95 -3.17
C LEU A 98 17.58 -7.32 -3.65
N GLN A 99 17.89 -7.46 -4.93
CA GLN A 99 18.49 -8.69 -5.46
C GLN A 99 19.87 -8.96 -4.84
N ARG A 100 20.67 -7.91 -4.65
CA ARG A 100 21.99 -8.00 -4.01
C ARG A 100 21.89 -8.41 -2.54
N TRP A 101 20.92 -7.88 -1.80
CA TRP A 101 20.70 -8.25 -0.40
C TRP A 101 20.34 -9.73 -0.19
N GLY A 102 19.89 -10.46 -1.22
CA GLY A 102 19.76 -11.92 -1.14
C GLY A 102 21.09 -12.65 -0.94
N LYS A 103 22.23 -12.01 -1.23
CA LYS A 103 23.57 -12.61 -1.19
C LYS A 103 24.58 -11.83 -0.37
N GLU A 104 24.34 -10.54 -0.15
CA GLU A 104 25.26 -9.63 0.54
C GLU A 104 24.75 -9.24 1.93
N ASP A 105 25.67 -8.83 2.80
CA ASP A 105 25.36 -8.30 4.12
C ASP A 105 24.65 -6.93 4.05
N TYR A 106 23.65 -6.75 4.91
CA TYR A 106 22.85 -5.53 4.97
C TYR A 106 23.68 -4.28 5.31
N GLY A 107 24.63 -4.40 6.24
CA GLY A 107 25.49 -3.29 6.66
C GLY A 107 26.43 -2.83 5.56
N LYS A 108 27.00 -3.77 4.80
CA LYS A 108 27.83 -3.48 3.62
C LYS A 108 27.05 -2.69 2.57
N LEU A 109 25.82 -3.13 2.26
CA LEU A 109 24.95 -2.46 1.30
C LEU A 109 24.56 -1.04 1.74
N LEU A 110 24.25 -0.86 3.03
CA LEU A 110 24.02 0.48 3.59
C LEU A 110 25.24 1.40 3.49
N ALA A 111 26.44 0.87 3.74
CA ALA A 111 27.67 1.65 3.60
C ALA A 111 27.91 2.10 2.16
N GLU A 112 27.62 1.24 1.19
CA GLU A 112 27.71 1.57 -0.24
C GLU A 112 26.69 2.64 -0.65
N ILE A 113 25.47 2.60 -0.12
CA ILE A 113 24.47 3.65 -0.34
C ILE A 113 25.01 5.01 0.14
N VAL A 114 25.65 5.06 1.31
CA VAL A 114 26.26 6.29 1.84
C VAL A 114 27.38 6.78 0.93
N GLY A 115 28.30 5.90 0.54
CA GLY A 115 29.41 6.25 -0.36
C GLY A 115 28.94 6.67 -1.76
N GLY A 116 27.95 5.97 -2.33
CA GLY A 116 27.39 6.23 -3.65
C GLY A 116 26.55 7.52 -3.72
N SER A 117 26.02 7.99 -2.59
CA SER A 117 25.26 9.25 -2.53
C SER A 117 26.12 10.51 -2.69
N GLY A 118 27.45 10.38 -2.65
CA GLY A 118 28.38 11.52 -2.71
C GLY A 118 28.31 12.45 -1.50
N GLN A 119 27.63 12.03 -0.42
CA GLN A 119 27.45 12.82 0.80
C GLN A 119 27.96 12.05 2.03
N GLU A 120 29.27 12.10 2.26
CA GLU A 120 29.99 11.37 3.32
C GLU A 120 29.52 11.70 4.76
N ARG A 121 28.75 12.79 4.95
CA ARG A 121 28.21 13.22 6.26
C ARG A 121 26.77 12.80 6.53
N ILE A 122 26.13 12.06 5.63
CA ILE A 122 24.76 11.58 5.85
C ILE A 122 24.76 10.47 6.90
N ARG A 123 23.84 10.59 7.87
CA ARG A 123 23.42 9.46 8.70
C ARG A 123 22.12 8.90 8.11
N PRO A 124 22.17 7.85 7.28
CA PRO A 124 20.98 7.31 6.64
C PRO A 124 20.00 6.83 7.71
N LYS A 125 18.71 7.12 7.50
CA LYS A 125 17.65 6.66 8.41
C LYS A 125 16.57 5.92 7.63
N PRO A 126 16.36 4.62 7.88
CA PRO A 126 15.24 3.92 7.28
C PRO A 126 13.93 4.49 7.84
N LYS A 127 13.01 4.81 6.94
CA LYS A 127 11.63 5.24 7.28
C LYS A 127 10.64 4.36 6.53
N THR A 128 10.77 3.04 6.74
CA THR A 128 10.01 2.03 6.02
C THR A 128 8.51 2.33 6.01
N GLY A 129 7.92 2.26 4.82
CA GLY A 129 6.49 2.49 4.60
C GLY A 129 6.09 3.97 4.46
N ASP A 130 7.02 4.91 4.45
CA ASP A 130 6.78 6.24 3.87
C ASP A 130 6.48 6.09 2.37
N ILE A 131 5.50 6.82 1.85
CA ILE A 131 5.17 6.77 0.42
C ILE A 131 6.05 7.78 -0.33
N VAL A 132 6.71 7.33 -1.38
CA VAL A 132 7.65 8.14 -2.15
C VAL A 132 7.41 8.05 -3.65
N VAL A 133 7.83 9.09 -4.37
CA VAL A 133 7.83 9.17 -5.83
C VAL A 133 9.25 9.29 -6.37
N PRO A 134 9.60 8.67 -7.52
CA PRO A 134 10.92 8.81 -8.13
C PRO A 134 11.20 10.25 -8.60
N LYS A 135 12.36 10.80 -8.24
CA LYS A 135 12.85 12.11 -8.70
C LYS A 135 13.84 11.98 -9.86
N SER A 136 14.81 11.08 -9.72
CA SER A 136 15.82 10.83 -10.74
C SER A 136 16.38 9.42 -10.61
N SER A 137 16.80 8.85 -11.74
CA SER A 137 17.42 7.53 -11.83
C SER A 137 18.81 7.68 -12.47
N GLY A 138 19.75 6.81 -12.12
CA GLY A 138 21.13 6.85 -12.62
C GLY A 138 22.02 5.88 -11.87
N LYS A 139 23.21 6.33 -11.43
CA LYS A 139 24.08 5.54 -10.54
C LYS A 139 23.40 5.20 -9.21
N VAL A 140 22.53 6.10 -8.75
CA VAL A 140 21.65 5.93 -7.60
C VAL A 140 20.26 6.43 -7.99
N ASN A 141 19.22 5.84 -7.41
CA ASN A 141 17.84 6.29 -7.56
C ASN A 141 17.49 7.22 -6.40
N PHE A 142 16.97 8.40 -6.72
CA PHE A 142 16.48 9.35 -5.72
C PHE A 142 14.96 9.36 -5.70
N PHE A 143 14.41 9.44 -4.49
CA PHE A 143 12.97 9.56 -4.27
C PHE A 143 12.67 10.71 -3.34
N SER A 144 11.45 11.25 -3.44
CA SER A 144 10.90 12.18 -2.46
C SER A 144 9.62 11.66 -1.84
N ARG A 145 9.48 11.87 -0.53
CA ARG A 145 8.23 11.62 0.18
C ARG A 145 7.11 12.46 -0.40
N ILE A 146 5.94 11.87 -0.57
CA ILE A 146 4.70 12.58 -0.85
C ILE A 146 3.92 12.80 0.44
N SER A 147 3.13 13.87 0.47
CA SER A 147 2.11 14.14 1.48
C SER A 147 0.88 14.58 0.72
N LEU A 148 -0.25 13.92 0.97
CA LEU A 148 -1.50 14.29 0.30
C LEU A 148 -2.06 15.56 0.91
N ASP A 149 -2.77 16.34 0.11
CA ASP A 149 -3.49 17.52 0.60
C ASP A 149 -4.65 17.07 1.47
N THR A 150 -4.79 17.69 2.64
CA THR A 150 -5.82 17.33 3.62
C THR A 150 -6.60 18.55 4.09
N PHE A 151 -7.87 18.31 4.43
CA PHE A 151 -8.67 19.26 5.20
C PHE A 151 -9.45 18.53 6.29
N ILE A 152 -9.89 19.28 7.31
CA ILE A 152 -10.69 18.77 8.40
C ILE A 152 -12.15 19.08 8.12
N GLN A 153 -12.99 18.05 8.09
CA GLN A 153 -14.45 18.18 7.98
C GLN A 153 -15.10 18.00 9.35
N ASP A 154 -15.62 19.10 9.90
CA ASP A 154 -16.38 19.09 11.13
C ASP A 154 -17.85 18.79 10.85
N ASN A 155 -18.40 17.82 11.58
CA ASN A 155 -19.79 17.40 11.49
C ASN A 155 -20.45 17.51 12.86
N VAL A 156 -21.62 18.14 12.92
CA VAL A 156 -22.43 18.27 14.15
C VAL A 156 -23.80 17.63 13.92
N ALA A 157 -24.30 16.89 14.91
CA ALA A 157 -25.69 16.45 14.90
C ALA A 157 -26.61 17.49 15.53
N ILE A 158 -27.65 17.92 14.79
CA ILE A 158 -28.69 18.84 15.27
C ILE A 158 -29.93 18.04 15.68
N GLY A 159 -30.45 18.30 16.88
CA GLY A 159 -31.71 17.72 17.35
C GLY A 159 -32.90 18.36 16.63
N LYS A 160 -33.70 17.56 15.89
CA LYS A 160 -34.85 18.07 15.13
C LYS A 160 -35.90 18.78 16.00
N GLY A 161 -36.11 18.32 17.24
CA GLY A 161 -37.08 18.93 18.16
C GLY A 161 -36.55 20.15 18.91
N SER A 162 -35.24 20.22 19.18
CA SER A 162 -34.62 21.30 19.97
C SER A 162 -34.00 22.40 19.11
N GLY A 163 -33.72 22.14 17.82
CA GLY A 163 -32.97 23.04 16.94
C GLY A 163 -31.51 23.25 17.36
N SER A 164 -31.05 22.57 18.41
CA SER A 164 -29.73 22.75 19.02
C SER A 164 -28.79 21.59 18.70
N SER A 165 -27.48 21.85 18.79
CA SER A 165 -26.45 20.81 18.71
C SER A 165 -26.63 19.79 19.83
N LYS A 166 -26.63 18.50 19.49
CA LYS A 166 -26.61 17.45 20.49
C LYS A 166 -25.22 17.38 21.15
N THR A 167 -25.20 17.40 22.48
CA THR A 167 -23.98 17.25 23.27
C THR A 167 -23.23 15.98 22.90
N GLY A 168 -21.91 16.09 22.71
CA GLY A 168 -21.04 14.95 22.38
C GLY A 168 -21.13 14.45 20.92
N MET A 169 -21.84 15.16 20.04
CA MET A 169 -22.07 14.76 18.65
C MET A 169 -21.34 15.66 17.63
N LEU A 170 -20.25 16.31 18.06
CA LEU A 170 -19.25 16.90 17.17
C LEU A 170 -18.23 15.81 16.80
N PHE A 171 -18.02 15.64 15.50
CA PHE A 171 -17.03 14.73 14.95
C PHE A 171 -16.25 15.42 13.84
N SER A 172 -14.93 15.35 13.95
CA SER A 172 -14.01 15.93 12.97
C SER A 172 -13.36 14.81 12.19
N TYR A 173 -13.39 14.89 10.86
CA TYR A 173 -12.83 13.86 9.99
C TYR A 173 -11.71 14.47 9.16
N GLU A 174 -10.54 13.85 9.19
CA GLU A 174 -9.51 14.15 8.20
C GLU A 174 -9.93 13.58 6.85
N VAL A 175 -9.96 14.46 5.85
CA VAL A 175 -10.29 14.13 4.46
C VAL A 175 -9.06 14.42 3.62
N LYS A 176 -8.62 13.43 2.83
CA LYS A 176 -7.43 13.56 1.96
C LYS A 176 -7.83 13.55 0.49
N ASP A 177 -7.17 14.37 -0.32
CA ASP A 177 -7.25 14.24 -1.77
C ASP A 177 -6.30 13.14 -2.25
N TYR A 178 -6.84 12.08 -2.83
CA TYR A 178 -6.03 10.97 -3.34
C TYR A 178 -5.64 11.17 -4.81
N GLY A 179 -6.26 12.11 -5.52
CA GLY A 179 -6.04 12.33 -6.96
C GLY A 179 -6.16 11.03 -7.77
N ASP A 180 -5.15 10.75 -8.59
CA ASP A 180 -5.04 9.47 -9.27
C ASP A 180 -4.24 8.48 -8.41
N VAL A 181 -4.70 7.24 -8.32
CA VAL A 181 -3.97 6.13 -7.70
C VAL A 181 -3.81 4.98 -8.70
N TRP A 182 -2.74 4.18 -8.54
CA TRP A 182 -2.56 2.93 -9.27
C TRP A 182 -2.89 1.73 -8.38
N VAL A 183 -3.53 0.72 -8.97
CA VAL A 183 -3.93 -0.52 -8.32
C VAL A 183 -3.65 -1.68 -9.27
N ILE A 184 -3.11 -2.78 -8.75
CA ILE A 184 -3.00 -4.05 -9.48
C ILE A 184 -3.97 -5.08 -8.89
N SER A 185 -4.57 -5.90 -9.74
CA SER A 185 -5.55 -6.92 -9.33
C SER A 185 -5.65 -8.04 -10.36
N ASN A 186 -6.14 -9.21 -9.92
CA ASN A 186 -6.59 -10.29 -10.80
C ASN A 186 -8.04 -10.09 -11.30
N LEU A 187 -8.67 -8.94 -11.02
CA LEU A 187 -10.02 -8.64 -11.45
C LEU A 187 -10.14 -8.70 -12.97
N ASP A 188 -10.93 -9.62 -13.49
CA ASP A 188 -11.13 -9.92 -14.91
C ASP A 188 -12.42 -9.30 -15.48
N VAL A 189 -13.08 -8.45 -14.70
CA VAL A 189 -14.39 -7.86 -15.03
C VAL A 189 -14.31 -6.34 -15.02
N GLU A 190 -15.14 -5.72 -15.86
CA GLU A 190 -15.17 -4.27 -15.98
C GLU A 190 -15.88 -3.64 -14.78
N VAL A 191 -15.21 -2.69 -14.14
CA VAL A 191 -15.76 -1.79 -13.12
C VAL A 191 -15.34 -0.39 -13.54
N THR A 192 -16.30 0.52 -13.68
CA THR A 192 -16.07 1.88 -14.19
C THR A 192 -16.11 2.94 -13.07
N GLU A 193 -16.83 2.66 -11.98
CA GLU A 193 -16.97 3.54 -10.83
C GLU A 193 -16.88 2.73 -9.53
N ILE A 194 -16.23 3.29 -8.51
CA ILE A 194 -16.16 2.71 -7.15
C ILE A 194 -16.45 3.78 -6.10
N HIS A 195 -16.75 3.34 -4.87
CA HIS A 195 -16.86 4.23 -3.71
C HIS A 195 -15.88 3.79 -2.62
N VAL A 196 -14.97 4.69 -2.26
CA VAL A 196 -13.87 4.45 -1.34
C VAL A 196 -14.11 5.19 -0.03
N GLY A 197 -13.90 4.50 1.09
CA GLY A 197 -13.92 5.11 2.41
C GLY A 197 -15.32 5.49 2.90
N ARG A 198 -15.39 6.54 3.72
CA ARG A 198 -16.64 7.05 4.31
C ARG A 198 -17.09 8.33 3.60
N GLY A 199 -18.40 8.62 3.66
CA GLY A 199 -18.95 9.90 3.21
C GLY A 199 -19.34 9.94 1.73
N TRP A 200 -19.43 8.81 1.04
CA TRP A 200 -19.84 8.77 -0.37
C TRP A 200 -21.23 9.36 -0.64
N THR A 201 -22.15 9.20 0.31
CA THR A 201 -23.47 9.85 0.27
C THR A 201 -23.42 11.38 0.39
N ARG A 202 -22.24 11.95 0.69
CA ARG A 202 -21.97 13.39 0.81
C ARG A 202 -21.03 13.90 -0.28
N GLY A 203 -20.84 13.12 -1.35
CA GLY A 203 -20.00 13.47 -2.49
C GLY A 203 -18.50 13.15 -2.34
N LEU A 204 -18.08 12.51 -1.24
CA LEU A 204 -16.68 12.10 -1.04
C LEU A 204 -16.40 10.71 -1.64
N GLY A 205 -15.15 10.38 -1.93
CA GLY A 205 -14.71 9.01 -2.19
C GLY A 205 -15.28 8.35 -3.44
N THR A 206 -15.93 9.08 -4.35
CA THR A 206 -16.32 8.55 -5.66
C THR A 206 -15.08 8.44 -6.53
N GLY A 207 -14.85 7.25 -7.08
CA GLY A 207 -13.66 6.91 -7.85
C GLY A 207 -14.01 6.47 -9.26
N LYS A 208 -13.37 7.05 -10.30
CA LYS A 208 -13.48 6.56 -11.68
C LYS A 208 -12.36 5.59 -11.97
N VAL A 209 -12.68 4.42 -12.52
CA VAL A 209 -11.73 3.33 -12.77
C VAL A 209 -11.45 3.21 -14.27
N VAL A 210 -10.17 3.07 -14.62
CA VAL A 210 -9.72 2.81 -15.99
C VAL A 210 -8.66 1.70 -15.96
N LYS A 211 -8.90 0.58 -16.65
CA LYS A 211 -7.84 -0.42 -16.92
C LYS A 211 -6.86 0.20 -17.91
N ARG A 212 -5.59 0.33 -17.51
CA ARG A 212 -4.53 0.93 -18.35
C ARG A 212 -3.67 -0.12 -19.05
N GLY A 213 -3.53 -1.29 -18.44
CA GLY A 213 -2.72 -2.35 -19.01
C GLY A 213 -2.60 -3.54 -18.08
N GLU A 214 -1.50 -4.26 -18.21
CA GLU A 214 -1.14 -5.41 -17.39
C GLU A 214 0.30 -5.26 -16.90
N VAL A 215 0.59 -5.75 -15.70
CA VAL A 215 1.93 -5.75 -15.10
C VAL A 215 2.28 -7.18 -14.73
N ASP A 216 3.48 -7.59 -15.14
CA ASP A 216 4.05 -8.87 -14.75
C ASP A 216 4.84 -8.70 -13.45
N LEU A 217 4.41 -9.44 -12.42
CA LEU A 217 5.06 -9.54 -11.13
C LEU A 217 5.71 -10.90 -10.97
N ASP A 218 6.93 -10.89 -10.47
CA ASP A 218 7.63 -12.10 -10.05
C ASP A 218 7.38 -12.27 -8.55
N LEU A 219 7.09 -13.50 -8.14
CA LEU A 219 6.91 -13.88 -6.74
C LEU A 219 8.26 -14.39 -6.19
N PRO A 220 8.61 -14.06 -4.94
CA PRO A 220 9.87 -14.51 -4.36
C PRO A 220 9.80 -16.02 -4.10
N GLY A 221 10.84 -16.77 -4.50
CA GLY A 221 11.05 -18.15 -4.08
C GLY A 221 12.03 -18.27 -2.89
N PRO A 222 12.38 -19.50 -2.48
CA PRO A 222 13.42 -19.73 -1.49
C PRO A 222 14.75 -19.06 -1.88
N GLY A 223 15.36 -18.31 -0.97
CA GLY A 223 16.60 -17.55 -1.16
C GLY A 223 16.42 -16.19 -1.84
N ASP A 224 15.22 -15.86 -2.33
CA ASP A 224 14.94 -14.54 -2.91
C ASP A 224 14.62 -13.50 -1.81
N VAL A 225 14.75 -12.23 -2.19
CA VAL A 225 14.24 -11.11 -1.40
C VAL A 225 12.86 -10.73 -1.90
N GLY A 226 11.89 -10.79 -1.00
CA GLY A 226 10.54 -10.30 -1.21
C GLY A 226 10.36 -8.89 -0.67
N TYR A 227 9.73 -8.04 -1.47
CA TYR A 227 9.32 -6.68 -1.13
C TYR A 227 7.81 -6.64 -0.88
N CYS A 228 7.40 -6.19 0.30
CA CYS A 228 6.01 -6.23 0.76
C CYS A 228 5.21 -5.03 0.25
N LEU A 229 4.33 -5.23 -0.74
CA LEU A 229 3.36 -4.21 -1.18
C LEU A 229 2.18 -4.08 -0.22
N THR A 230 1.79 -5.18 0.43
CA THR A 230 0.84 -5.14 1.56
C THR A 230 1.58 -5.53 2.84
N PRO A 231 0.98 -5.35 4.02
CA PRO A 231 1.60 -5.86 5.24
C PRO A 231 1.85 -7.37 5.12
N CYS A 232 3.01 -7.81 5.60
CA CYS A 232 3.45 -9.20 5.53
C CYS A 232 3.35 -9.87 6.90
N VAL A 233 2.96 -11.14 6.89
CA VAL A 233 2.63 -11.96 8.06
C VAL A 233 3.17 -13.36 7.81
N PRO A 234 4.30 -13.72 8.46
CA PRO A 234 4.89 -15.05 8.31
C PRO A 234 3.96 -16.17 8.78
N SER A 235 3.28 -15.94 9.92
CA SER A 235 2.33 -16.89 10.50
C SER A 235 1.14 -16.20 11.16
N LEU A 236 -0.03 -16.83 11.09
CA LEU A 236 -1.28 -16.35 11.68
C LEU A 236 -2.11 -17.55 12.16
N LEU A 237 -2.60 -17.51 13.41
CA LEU A 237 -3.47 -18.54 14.00
C LEU A 237 -2.91 -19.97 13.88
N GLY A 238 -1.61 -20.16 14.11
CA GLY A 238 -0.94 -21.46 14.06
C GLY A 238 -0.62 -21.97 12.65
N ARG A 239 -0.96 -21.20 11.61
CA ARG A 239 -0.61 -21.50 10.21
C ARG A 239 0.57 -20.64 9.75
N GLU A 240 1.54 -21.26 9.12
CA GLU A 240 2.69 -20.60 8.49
C GLU A 240 2.44 -20.41 6.99
N PHE A 241 2.69 -19.19 6.49
CA PHE A 241 2.52 -18.77 5.10
C PHE A 241 3.87 -18.67 4.38
N PHE A 242 4.90 -18.22 5.09
CA PHE A 242 6.29 -18.24 4.64
C PHE A 242 7.21 -18.20 5.86
N SER A 243 8.44 -18.69 5.70
CA SER A 243 9.50 -18.53 6.68
C SER A 243 10.57 -17.57 6.15
N ALA A 244 11.14 -16.78 7.05
CA ALA A 244 12.14 -15.77 6.73
C ALA A 244 13.46 -16.09 7.42
N GLU A 245 14.56 -15.96 6.69
CA GLU A 245 15.90 -15.91 7.32
C GLU A 245 16.07 -14.60 8.06
N GLU A 246 15.60 -13.51 7.43
CA GLU A 246 15.77 -12.16 7.92
C GLU A 246 14.62 -11.27 7.45
N VAL A 247 14.08 -10.47 8.36
CA VAL A 247 13.06 -9.44 8.05
C VAL A 247 13.63 -8.08 8.41
N ARG A 248 13.62 -7.15 7.46
CA ARG A 248 14.01 -5.75 7.69
C ARG A 248 12.83 -4.85 7.37
N GLY A 249 12.43 -4.06 8.36
CA GLY A 249 11.25 -3.21 8.26
C GLY A 249 10.78 -2.67 9.60
N THR A 250 9.58 -2.14 9.61
CA THR A 250 8.87 -1.72 10.82
C THR A 250 7.67 -2.62 11.04
N THR A 251 7.29 -2.80 12.31
CA THR A 251 6.05 -3.50 12.65
C THR A 251 4.90 -2.51 12.77
N ASP A 252 3.71 -2.96 12.45
CA ASP A 252 2.47 -2.20 12.57
C ASP A 252 1.35 -3.12 13.11
N ILE A 253 0.19 -2.55 13.41
CA ILE A 253 -1.02 -3.30 13.79
C ILE A 253 -1.92 -3.36 12.57
N TYR A 254 -2.19 -4.57 12.06
CA TYR A 254 -3.23 -4.75 11.06
C TYR A 254 -4.59 -4.48 11.71
N MET A 255 -5.26 -3.45 11.23
CA MET A 255 -6.62 -3.12 11.61
C MET A 255 -7.46 -2.98 10.35
N SER A 256 -8.57 -3.72 10.29
CA SER A 256 -9.53 -3.60 9.19
C SER A 256 -10.95 -3.65 9.72
N TRP A 257 -11.84 -2.94 9.02
CA TRP A 257 -13.26 -2.87 9.31
C TRP A 257 -14.02 -3.60 8.21
N TYR A 258 -15.12 -4.26 8.55
CA TYR A 258 -16.04 -4.80 7.56
C TYR A 258 -17.45 -4.27 7.79
N THR A 259 -18.20 -4.14 6.70
CA THR A 259 -19.63 -3.83 6.70
C THR A 259 -20.30 -4.77 5.71
N TRP A 260 -21.31 -5.51 6.15
CA TRP A 260 -22.09 -6.43 5.34
C TRP A 260 -23.56 -6.41 5.76
N GLY A 261 -24.41 -5.81 4.91
CA GLY A 261 -25.82 -5.58 5.25
C GLY A 261 -25.97 -4.82 6.57
N LYS A 262 -26.58 -5.46 7.57
CA LYS A 262 -26.76 -4.90 8.93
C LYS A 262 -25.60 -5.20 9.88
N ARG A 263 -24.64 -6.03 9.50
CA ARG A 263 -23.48 -6.39 10.34
C ARG A 263 -22.30 -5.49 10.00
N ALA A 264 -21.62 -5.00 11.02
CA ALA A 264 -20.37 -4.28 10.86
C ALA A 264 -19.48 -4.51 12.09
N GLY A 265 -18.17 -4.45 11.90
CA GLY A 265 -17.25 -4.62 13.02
C GLY A 265 -15.79 -4.56 12.63
N LEU A 266 -14.96 -4.62 13.66
CA LEU A 266 -13.51 -4.79 13.51
C LEU A 266 -13.21 -6.25 13.20
N ARG A 267 -12.34 -6.48 12.21
CA ARG A 267 -11.68 -7.78 12.04
C ARG A 267 -10.61 -7.95 13.14
N PRO A 268 -10.16 -9.19 13.40
CA PRO A 268 -9.08 -9.43 14.36
C PRO A 268 -7.86 -8.54 14.08
N SER A 269 -7.37 -7.87 15.12
CA SER A 269 -6.18 -7.04 15.06
C SER A 269 -4.96 -7.81 15.53
N PHE A 270 -3.86 -7.75 14.77
CA PHE A 270 -2.63 -8.46 15.10
C PHE A 270 -1.41 -7.71 14.55
N LYS A 271 -0.23 -8.05 15.07
CA LYS A 271 1.03 -7.45 14.63
C LYS A 271 1.40 -7.97 13.25
N VAL A 272 1.82 -7.05 12.38
CA VAL A 272 2.25 -7.34 11.01
C VAL A 272 3.54 -6.60 10.70
N VAL A 273 4.24 -7.06 9.67
CA VAL A 273 5.35 -6.34 9.07
C VAL A 273 4.77 -5.32 8.09
N ARG A 274 5.08 -4.03 8.25
CA ARG A 274 4.47 -2.93 7.48
C ARG A 274 4.80 -3.01 5.98
N GLU A 275 3.94 -2.43 5.15
CA GLU A 275 4.21 -2.20 3.72
C GLU A 275 5.58 -1.51 3.52
N GLY A 276 6.28 -1.86 2.45
CA GLY A 276 7.65 -1.42 2.15
C GLY A 276 8.74 -2.23 2.85
N SER A 277 8.39 -3.12 3.79
CA SER A 277 9.40 -4.00 4.40
C SER A 277 9.93 -5.04 3.41
N ILE A 278 11.11 -5.56 3.70
CA ILE A 278 11.80 -6.55 2.87
C ILE A 278 12.08 -7.82 3.69
N VAL A 279 11.95 -8.96 3.04
CA VAL A 279 12.05 -10.29 3.64
C VAL A 279 13.02 -11.12 2.81
N ARG A 280 14.06 -11.67 3.45
CA ARG A 280 14.88 -12.73 2.85
C ARG A 280 14.16 -14.06 3.10
N VAL A 281 13.58 -14.60 2.04
CA VAL A 281 12.69 -15.76 2.13
C VAL A 281 13.51 -17.03 2.30
N LYS A 282 13.26 -17.77 3.37
CA LYS A 282 13.88 -19.08 3.61
C LYS A 282 13.11 -20.17 2.88
N ASP A 283 11.80 -20.20 3.09
CA ASP A 283 10.89 -21.14 2.46
C ASP A 283 9.52 -20.48 2.24
N VAL A 284 8.87 -20.83 1.14
CA VAL A 284 7.57 -20.26 0.78
C VAL A 284 6.81 -21.21 -0.14
N ASP A 285 5.54 -21.42 0.22
CA ASP A 285 4.53 -22.01 -0.65
C ASP A 285 3.73 -20.86 -1.26
N GLN A 286 3.75 -20.75 -2.59
CA GLN A 286 3.11 -19.64 -3.30
C GLN A 286 1.59 -19.64 -3.10
N ASP A 287 0.96 -20.82 -3.09
CA ASP A 287 -0.48 -20.93 -2.91
C ASP A 287 -0.86 -20.44 -1.52
N ARG A 288 -0.11 -20.85 -0.49
CA ARG A 288 -0.29 -20.35 0.88
C ARG A 288 -0.06 -18.84 0.97
N LEU A 289 0.99 -18.32 0.35
CA LEU A 289 1.27 -16.89 0.35
C LEU A 289 0.08 -16.09 -0.20
N MET A 290 -0.53 -16.59 -1.28
CA MET A 290 -1.66 -15.97 -1.97
C MET A 290 -3.01 -16.09 -1.23
N GLU A 291 -3.17 -17.06 -0.32
CA GLU A 291 -4.41 -17.21 0.47
C GLU A 291 -4.79 -15.94 1.25
N LEU A 292 -3.80 -15.15 1.66
CA LEU A 292 -4.03 -13.92 2.42
C LEU A 292 -4.14 -12.65 1.56
N TRP A 293 -3.96 -12.76 0.23
CA TRP A 293 -4.05 -11.60 -0.66
C TRP A 293 -5.45 -10.97 -0.70
N PRO A 294 -6.56 -11.72 -0.69
CA PRO A 294 -7.91 -11.13 -0.55
C PRO A 294 -8.11 -10.39 0.79
N ALA A 295 -7.34 -10.73 1.82
CA ALA A 295 -7.32 -9.99 3.09
C ALA A 295 -6.41 -8.75 3.06
N GLY A 296 -5.77 -8.47 1.92
CA GLY A 296 -4.82 -7.36 1.77
C GLY A 296 -3.54 -7.56 2.56
N LEU A 297 -3.04 -8.79 2.59
CA LEU A 297 -1.84 -9.23 3.29
C LEU A 297 -0.97 -10.07 2.35
N ASN A 298 0.33 -10.15 2.63
CA ASN A 298 1.29 -11.04 1.97
C ASN A 298 1.46 -10.87 0.45
N MET A 299 0.98 -9.79 -0.15
CA MET A 299 1.36 -9.39 -1.50
C MET A 299 2.83 -8.96 -1.52
N MET A 300 3.69 -9.96 -1.62
CA MET A 300 5.13 -9.85 -1.61
C MET A 300 5.65 -10.12 -3.02
N VAL A 301 6.50 -9.25 -3.54
CA VAL A 301 7.00 -9.31 -4.91
C VAL A 301 8.52 -9.36 -4.94
N LYS A 302 9.06 -10.11 -5.89
CA LYS A 302 10.48 -10.14 -6.21
C LYS A 302 10.78 -9.05 -7.23
N VAL A 303 11.56 -8.06 -6.82
CA VAL A 303 12.00 -6.97 -7.68
C VAL A 303 13.49 -6.69 -7.45
N PRO A 304 14.26 -6.29 -8.48
CA PRO A 304 15.67 -5.93 -8.29
C PRO A 304 15.84 -4.76 -7.31
N ASP A 305 14.97 -3.78 -7.43
CA ASP A 305 14.89 -2.54 -6.66
C ASP A 305 13.48 -1.95 -6.81
N MET A 306 13.14 -0.97 -5.97
CA MET A 306 11.83 -0.30 -5.98
C MET A 306 11.64 0.55 -7.24
N ALA A 307 12.69 1.22 -7.74
CA ALA A 307 12.59 2.00 -8.97
C ALA A 307 12.12 1.16 -10.17
N SER A 308 12.63 -0.07 -10.30
CA SER A 308 12.27 -1.02 -11.35
C SER A 308 10.78 -1.40 -11.31
N LEU A 309 10.20 -1.54 -10.11
CA LEU A 309 8.77 -1.76 -9.97
C LEU A 309 7.97 -0.55 -10.44
N LEU A 310 8.35 0.64 -9.99
CA LEU A 310 7.63 1.87 -10.33
C LEU A 310 7.73 2.19 -11.82
N GLU A 311 8.87 1.90 -12.47
CA GLU A 311 9.00 2.00 -13.93
C GLU A 311 8.10 1.00 -14.67
N LYS A 312 7.98 -0.24 -14.19
CA LYS A 312 7.04 -1.23 -14.78
C LYS A 312 5.60 -0.70 -14.71
N VAL A 313 5.21 -0.14 -13.56
CA VAL A 313 3.89 0.48 -13.37
C VAL A 313 3.72 1.70 -14.28
N GLU A 314 4.71 2.59 -14.36
CA GLU A 314 4.68 3.81 -15.19
C GLU A 314 4.47 3.48 -16.67
N ARG A 315 5.22 2.50 -17.19
CA ARG A 315 5.03 1.99 -18.56
C ARG A 315 3.63 1.42 -18.78
N GLY A 316 3.13 0.65 -17.82
CA GLY A 316 1.79 0.07 -17.88
C GLY A 316 0.66 1.11 -17.82
N LEU A 317 0.88 2.25 -17.15
CA LEU A 317 -0.08 3.36 -17.10
C LEU A 317 -0.11 4.19 -18.40
N GLY A 318 0.92 4.07 -19.24
CA GLY A 318 1.08 4.88 -20.45
C GLY A 318 1.42 6.35 -20.15
N VAL A 319 1.95 6.64 -18.96
CA VAL A 319 2.46 7.97 -18.61
C VAL A 319 3.80 8.13 -19.32
N ARG A 320 3.83 8.87 -20.43
CA ARG A 320 5.09 9.22 -21.13
C ARG A 320 5.74 10.40 -20.40
N THR A 321 7.02 10.27 -20.06
CA THR A 321 7.89 11.42 -19.71
C THR A 321 8.22 12.24 -20.95
#